data_AF-A0A084SFF5-F1
#
_entry.id   AF-A0A084SFF5-F1
#
_cell.length_a   1.000
_cell.length_b   1.000
_cell.length_c   1.000
_cell.angle_alpha   90.00
_cell.angle_beta   90.00
_cell.angle_gamma   90.00
#
_symmetry.space_group_name_H-M   'P 1'
#
loop_
_entity.id
_entity.type
_entity.pdbx_description
1 polymer ?
#
loop_
_entity_poly.entity_id
_entity_poly.type
_entity_poly.pdbx_seq_one_letter_code
_entity_poly.pdbx_strand_id
1 'polypeptide(L)'
;METGLLTSLGLFLGGVVLLLLGGDLLVKGAVALAERRGVRPLTIGLTLVAFGTSAPELALNVAAAAGGDTALCFGNMMGSSLTNMGLILGLSALLRPVKVQSSLLRRELPALLGAVVVVLALALPPPLLEGERPGLSRLEGLVLIAGFGLFLAMLLRSAGKPARVGAEFAEELREVARHEPVVSWQLASTMVAGGLALLGFGGKLGEMGAVGAAQALGMSSQLIGLTVVSLATTMPELFTSLIAMHRGQADMALGNIIGSNIFNLLLILGTVAVMTTVPLPAGGMSILLVLLGFTLLLFPLSVSFDWTITRPEGLLLLVLYLAFMAWQVWMGLSAAG
;
A
#
# COMPACT_ATOMS: atom_id res chain seq x y z
N MET A 1 12.11 17.37 22.26
CA MET A 1 12.39 16.53 23.44
C MET A 1 13.13 15.31 22.94
N GLU A 2 14.40 15.14 23.29
CA GLU A 2 15.13 13.90 23.02
C GLU A 2 14.46 12.77 23.80
N THR A 3 13.61 12.00 23.14
CA THR A 3 13.18 10.70 23.65
C THR A 3 14.42 9.81 23.69
N GLY A 4 14.83 9.40 24.89
CA GLY A 4 15.98 8.49 25.04
C GLY A 4 15.77 7.20 24.24
N LEU A 5 16.85 6.57 23.81
CA LEU A 5 16.85 5.34 22.98
C LEU A 5 15.91 4.24 23.52
N LEU A 6 15.85 4.09 24.84
CA LEU A 6 14.96 3.14 25.52
C LEU A 6 13.47 3.48 25.31
N THR A 7 13.11 4.75 25.32
CA THR A 7 11.75 5.21 25.04
C THR A 7 11.39 4.93 23.58
N SER A 8 12.28 5.24 22.63
CA SER A 8 12.05 4.95 21.20
C SER A 8 11.86 3.46 20.93
N LEU A 9 12.69 2.61 21.55
CA LEU A 9 12.57 1.16 21.43
C LEU A 9 11.26 0.63 22.06
N GLY A 10 10.86 1.16 23.22
CA GLY A 10 9.59 0.82 23.87
C GLY A 10 8.38 1.20 23.03
N LEU A 11 8.39 2.40 22.42
CA LEU A 11 7.34 2.85 21.51
C LEU A 11 7.25 1.95 20.27
N PHE A 12 8.40 1.59 19.68
CA PHE A 12 8.44 0.69 18.53
C PHE A 12 7.86 -0.69 18.85
N LEU A 13 8.31 -1.33 19.95
CA LEU A 13 7.81 -2.64 20.36
C LEU A 13 6.32 -2.61 20.70
N GLY A 14 5.87 -1.58 21.41
CA GLY A 14 4.44 -1.36 21.68
C GLY A 14 3.64 -1.20 20.38
N GLY A 15 4.16 -0.44 19.41
CA GLY A 15 3.59 -0.29 18.08
C GLY A 15 3.41 -1.62 17.35
N VAL A 16 4.46 -2.45 17.33
CA VAL A 16 4.42 -3.79 16.72
C VAL A 16 3.34 -4.67 17.35
N VAL A 17 3.20 -4.67 18.68
CA VAL A 17 2.15 -5.44 19.36
C VAL A 17 0.76 -4.97 18.94
N LEU A 18 0.52 -3.65 18.89
CA LEU A 18 -0.76 -3.10 18.44
C LEU A 18 -1.04 -3.43 16.97
N LEU A 19 -0.02 -3.41 16.10
CA LEU A 19 -0.15 -3.77 14.69
C LEU A 19 -0.54 -5.24 14.51
N LEU A 20 0.06 -6.15 15.27
CA LEU A 20 -0.28 -7.58 15.25
C LEU A 20 -1.74 -7.82 15.70
N LEU A 21 -2.15 -7.22 16.82
CA LEU A 21 -3.51 -7.34 17.33
C LEU A 21 -4.53 -6.70 16.38
N GLY A 22 -4.21 -5.51 15.87
CA GLY A 22 -5.06 -4.75 14.96
C GLY A 22 -5.25 -5.45 13.62
N GLY A 23 -4.18 -6.00 13.05
CA GLY A 23 -4.23 -6.77 11.81
C GLY A 23 -5.08 -8.04 11.94
N ASP A 24 -4.97 -8.77 13.05
CA ASP A 24 -5.79 -9.96 13.30
C ASP A 24 -7.29 -9.62 13.44
N LEU A 25 -7.61 -8.57 14.18
CA LEU A 25 -8.97 -8.05 14.32
C LEU A 25 -9.54 -7.57 12.98
N LEU A 26 -8.76 -6.81 12.21
CA LEU A 26 -9.16 -6.28 10.92
C LEU A 26 -9.44 -7.40 9.93
N VAL A 27 -8.51 -8.37 9.79
CA VAL A 27 -8.69 -9.50 8.85
C VAL A 27 -9.92 -10.31 9.21
N LYS A 28 -10.10 -10.68 10.48
CA LYS A 28 -11.29 -11.44 10.92
C LYS A 28 -12.59 -10.67 10.67
N GLY A 29 -12.64 -9.39 11.03
CA GLY A 29 -13.82 -8.56 10.82
C GLY A 29 -14.13 -8.34 9.34
N ALA A 30 -13.09 -8.10 8.52
CA ALA A 30 -13.20 -7.89 7.08
C ALA A 30 -13.70 -9.15 6.36
N VAL A 31 -13.18 -10.34 6.69
CA VAL A 31 -13.65 -11.62 6.15
C VAL A 31 -15.12 -11.84 6.52
N ALA A 32 -15.48 -11.68 7.80
CA ALA A 32 -16.87 -11.87 8.25
C ALA A 32 -17.86 -10.90 7.55
N LEU A 33 -17.44 -9.65 7.29
CA LEU A 33 -18.24 -8.70 6.51
C LEU A 33 -18.34 -9.09 5.03
N ALA A 34 -17.27 -9.59 4.44
CA ALA A 34 -17.23 -10.06 3.05
C ALA A 34 -18.24 -11.21 2.85
N GLU A 35 -18.16 -12.22 3.71
CA GLU A 35 -19.03 -13.40 3.68
C GLU A 35 -20.51 -13.04 3.84
N ARG A 36 -20.84 -12.20 4.82
CA ARG A 36 -22.24 -11.78 5.07
C ARG A 36 -22.84 -10.99 3.92
N ARG A 37 -22.05 -10.20 3.20
CA ARG A 37 -22.53 -9.37 2.08
C ARG A 37 -22.38 -10.06 0.72
N GLY A 38 -21.85 -11.29 0.67
CA GLY A 38 -21.55 -11.97 -0.59
C GLY A 38 -20.53 -11.22 -1.45
N VAL A 39 -19.66 -10.43 -0.81
CA VAL A 39 -18.61 -9.65 -1.49
C VAL A 39 -17.32 -10.46 -1.47
N ARG A 40 -16.57 -10.43 -2.57
CA ARG A 40 -15.31 -11.16 -2.67
C ARG A 40 -14.27 -10.60 -1.68
N PRO A 41 -13.47 -11.45 -1.00
CA PRO A 41 -12.38 -11.00 -0.13
C PRO A 41 -11.42 -10.02 -0.81
N LEU A 42 -11.13 -10.22 -2.10
CA LEU A 42 -10.32 -9.29 -2.92
C LEU A 42 -10.90 -7.88 -2.93
N THR A 43 -12.21 -7.73 -3.09
CA THR A 43 -12.88 -6.41 -3.13
C THR A 43 -12.81 -5.70 -1.78
N ILE A 44 -13.01 -6.44 -0.67
CA ILE A 44 -12.84 -5.88 0.68
C ILE A 44 -11.38 -5.49 0.93
N GLY A 45 -10.43 -6.30 0.46
CA GLY A 45 -8.99 -6.00 0.44
C GLY A 45 -8.68 -4.68 -0.27
N LEU A 46 -9.16 -4.53 -1.52
CA LEU A 46 -8.96 -3.35 -2.36
C LEU A 46 -9.67 -2.08 -1.85
N THR A 47 -10.64 -2.22 -0.94
CA THR A 47 -11.45 -1.10 -0.44
C THR A 47 -11.20 -0.86 1.04
N LEU A 48 -11.94 -1.54 1.91
CA LEU A 48 -11.96 -1.30 3.34
C LEU A 48 -10.59 -1.48 3.99
N VAL A 49 -9.88 -2.55 3.61
CA VAL A 49 -8.58 -2.87 4.19
C VAL A 49 -7.54 -1.87 3.69
N ALA A 50 -7.36 -1.75 2.36
CA ALA A 50 -6.43 -0.80 1.76
C ALA A 50 -6.67 0.65 2.21
N PHE A 51 -7.92 1.13 2.18
CA PHE A 51 -8.27 2.48 2.67
C PHE A 51 -7.87 2.65 4.13
N GLY A 52 -8.21 1.66 4.96
CA GLY A 52 -8.01 1.74 6.39
C GLY A 52 -6.54 1.70 6.80
N THR A 53 -5.74 0.85 6.16
CA THR A 53 -4.30 0.74 6.43
C THR A 53 -3.52 1.92 5.86
N SER A 54 -3.99 2.54 4.76
CA SER A 54 -3.32 3.69 4.13
C SER A 54 -3.80 5.05 4.65
N ALA A 55 -4.72 5.08 5.62
CA ALA A 55 -5.15 6.32 6.29
C ALA A 55 -4.02 7.04 7.06
N PRO A 56 -3.12 6.35 7.80
CA PRO A 56 -1.92 6.96 8.39
C PRO A 56 -1.02 7.59 7.33
N GLU A 57 -0.83 6.92 6.18
CA GLU A 57 -0.04 7.47 5.05
C GLU A 57 -0.67 8.77 4.54
N LEU A 58 -1.99 8.80 4.34
CA LEU A 58 -2.69 10.01 3.91
C LEU A 58 -2.50 11.14 4.91
N ALA A 59 -2.68 10.87 6.20
CA ALA A 59 -2.56 11.87 7.26
C ALA A 59 -1.14 12.46 7.35
N LEU A 60 -0.11 11.59 7.27
CA LEU A 60 1.29 12.01 7.27
C LEU A 60 1.60 12.88 6.06
N ASN A 61 1.20 12.44 4.86
CA ASN A 61 1.49 13.17 3.64
C ASN A 61 0.79 14.52 3.58
N VAL A 62 -0.47 14.60 4.05
CA VAL A 62 -1.20 15.88 4.17
C VAL A 62 -0.51 16.82 5.16
N ALA A 63 -0.07 16.31 6.31
CA ALA A 63 0.65 17.12 7.30
C ALA A 63 1.99 17.62 6.78
N ALA A 64 2.78 16.75 6.12
CA ALA A 64 4.05 17.12 5.50
C ALA A 64 3.86 18.16 4.39
N ALA A 65 2.83 18.00 3.55
CA ALA A 65 2.48 18.94 2.49
C ALA A 65 2.06 20.31 3.05
N ALA A 66 1.27 20.33 4.13
CA ALA A 66 0.91 21.56 4.82
C ALA A 66 2.13 22.27 5.46
N GLY A 67 3.14 21.50 5.86
CA GLY A 67 4.44 21.99 6.32
C GLY A 67 5.42 22.36 5.19
N GLY A 68 5.07 22.12 3.92
CA GLY A 68 5.89 22.43 2.75
C GLY A 68 6.95 21.37 2.39
N ASP A 69 6.99 20.21 3.05
CA ASP A 69 7.96 19.15 2.75
C ASP A 69 7.45 18.18 1.67
N THR A 70 7.38 18.67 0.44
CA THR A 70 6.90 17.89 -0.72
C THR A 70 7.86 16.76 -1.12
N ALA A 71 9.14 16.89 -0.76
CA ALA A 71 10.15 15.87 -1.02
C ALA A 71 9.93 14.63 -0.13
N LEU A 72 9.62 14.85 1.15
CA LEU A 72 9.18 13.79 2.07
C LEU A 72 7.92 13.11 1.55
N CYS A 73 6.93 13.88 1.11
CA CYS A 73 5.69 13.33 0.55
C CYS A 73 5.97 12.39 -0.63
N PHE A 74 6.70 12.88 -1.64
CA PHE A 74 7.06 12.09 -2.82
C PHE A 74 7.82 10.82 -2.43
N GLY A 75 8.82 10.95 -1.56
CA GLY A 75 9.59 9.83 -1.04
C GLY A 75 8.70 8.79 -0.39
N ASN A 76 7.83 9.20 0.55
CA ASN A 76 6.94 8.29 1.26
C ASN A 76 6.01 7.54 0.30
N MET A 77 5.29 8.22 -0.60
CA MET A 77 4.34 7.56 -1.50
C MET A 77 4.99 6.56 -2.46
N MET A 78 6.14 6.93 -3.05
CA MET A 78 6.88 6.01 -3.92
C MET A 78 7.50 4.86 -3.14
N GLY A 79 8.06 5.16 -1.97
CA GLY A 79 8.65 4.18 -1.07
C GLY A 79 7.63 3.14 -0.63
N SER A 80 6.48 3.58 -0.10
CA SER A 80 5.39 2.70 0.34
C SER A 80 4.91 1.81 -0.80
N SER A 81 4.81 2.35 -2.02
CA SER A 81 4.39 1.58 -3.19
C SER A 81 5.39 0.48 -3.57
N LEU A 82 6.69 0.79 -3.50
CA LEU A 82 7.77 -0.17 -3.72
C LEU A 82 7.86 -1.19 -2.57
N THR A 83 7.65 -0.77 -1.32
CA THR A 83 7.59 -1.67 -0.15
C THR A 83 6.42 -2.64 -0.27
N ASN A 84 5.24 -2.19 -0.71
CA ASN A 84 4.09 -3.05 -0.96
C ASN A 84 4.40 -4.14 -2.01
N MET A 85 4.92 -3.75 -3.18
CA MET A 85 5.16 -4.71 -4.27
C MET A 85 6.40 -5.58 -4.07
N GLY A 86 7.45 -5.03 -3.47
CA GLY A 86 8.73 -5.71 -3.30
C GLY A 86 8.83 -6.48 -2.00
N LEU A 87 8.64 -5.79 -0.88
CA LEU A 87 8.79 -6.37 0.46
C LEU A 87 7.55 -7.18 0.86
N ILE A 88 6.37 -6.56 0.87
CA ILE A 88 5.17 -7.20 1.44
C ILE A 88 4.71 -8.37 0.58
N LEU A 89 4.59 -8.18 -0.72
CA LEU A 89 4.24 -9.27 -1.63
C LEU A 89 5.33 -10.36 -1.66
N GLY A 90 6.61 -9.97 -1.63
CA GLY A 90 7.73 -10.89 -1.56
C GLY A 90 7.68 -11.79 -0.33
N LEU A 91 7.53 -11.19 0.86
CA LEU A 91 7.38 -11.91 2.13
C LEU A 91 6.09 -12.76 2.16
N SER A 92 5.00 -12.25 1.61
CA SER A 92 3.73 -12.97 1.50
C SER A 92 3.89 -14.27 0.70
N ALA A 93 4.55 -14.19 -0.46
CA ALA A 93 4.82 -15.35 -1.33
C ALA A 93 5.84 -16.33 -0.72
N LEU A 94 6.82 -15.85 0.05
CA LEU A 94 7.74 -16.69 0.81
C LEU A 94 7.02 -17.49 1.90
N LEU A 95 6.11 -16.83 2.63
CA LEU A 95 5.29 -17.47 3.66
C LEU A 95 4.41 -18.56 3.04
N ARG A 96 3.65 -18.22 1.99
CA ARG A 96 2.78 -19.14 1.27
C ARG A 96 2.63 -18.70 -0.19
N PRO A 97 2.74 -19.61 -1.18
CA PRO A 97 2.48 -19.26 -2.58
C PRO A 97 1.12 -18.56 -2.74
N VAL A 98 1.12 -17.45 -3.48
CA VAL A 98 -0.04 -16.55 -3.58
C VAL A 98 -0.80 -16.87 -4.87
N LYS A 99 -1.96 -17.50 -4.76
CA LYS A 99 -2.83 -17.76 -5.90
C LYS A 99 -3.50 -16.45 -6.35
N VAL A 100 -3.46 -16.18 -7.65
CA VAL A 100 -3.92 -14.96 -8.28
C VAL A 100 -5.24 -15.21 -9.01
N GLN A 101 -6.26 -14.41 -8.69
CA GLN A 101 -7.52 -14.47 -9.41
C GLN A 101 -7.43 -13.81 -10.78
N SER A 102 -8.17 -14.35 -11.75
CA SER A 102 -8.30 -13.78 -13.10
C SER A 102 -8.79 -12.32 -13.10
N SER A 103 -9.62 -11.94 -12.12
CA SER A 103 -10.10 -10.57 -11.99
C SER A 103 -9.00 -9.56 -11.60
N LEU A 104 -8.01 -10.00 -10.80
CA LEU A 104 -6.84 -9.19 -10.47
C LEU A 104 -6.06 -8.83 -11.74
N LEU A 105 -5.76 -9.82 -12.57
CA LEU A 105 -4.97 -9.65 -13.79
C LEU A 105 -5.68 -8.85 -14.89
N ARG A 106 -7.00 -8.95 -14.99
CA ARG A 106 -7.78 -8.29 -16.04
C ARG A 106 -8.24 -6.88 -15.69
N ARG A 107 -8.29 -6.53 -14.41
CA ARG A 107 -8.86 -5.25 -13.96
C ARG A 107 -7.95 -4.50 -13.02
N GLU A 108 -7.47 -5.15 -11.95
CA GLU A 108 -6.78 -4.45 -10.86
C GLU A 108 -5.31 -4.14 -11.19
N LEU A 109 -4.55 -5.09 -11.75
CA LEU A 109 -3.19 -4.84 -12.23
C LEU A 109 -3.16 -3.85 -13.41
N PRO A 110 -4.07 -3.92 -14.41
CA PRO A 110 -4.18 -2.87 -15.42
C PRO A 110 -4.54 -1.50 -14.84
N ALA A 111 -5.40 -1.43 -13.82
CA ALA A 111 -5.72 -0.17 -13.14
C ALA A 111 -4.50 0.40 -12.41
N LEU A 112 -3.73 -0.43 -11.72
CA LEU A 112 -2.47 -0.03 -11.09
C LEU A 112 -1.45 0.44 -12.14
N LEU A 113 -1.27 -0.29 -13.23
CA LEU A 113 -0.39 0.13 -14.32
C LEU A 113 -0.85 1.47 -14.91
N GLY A 114 -2.16 1.65 -15.13
CA GLY A 114 -2.73 2.91 -15.56
C GLY A 114 -2.42 4.05 -14.59
N ALA A 115 -2.53 3.83 -13.29
CA ALA A 115 -2.17 4.83 -12.28
C ALA A 115 -0.70 5.21 -12.35
N VAL A 116 0.21 4.24 -12.46
CA VAL A 116 1.66 4.49 -12.59
C VAL A 116 1.97 5.26 -13.88
N VAL A 117 1.38 4.85 -15.00
CA VAL A 117 1.58 5.51 -16.31
C VAL A 117 1.05 6.93 -16.30
N VAL A 118 -0.12 7.17 -15.70
CA VAL A 118 -0.67 8.53 -15.56
C VAL A 118 0.26 9.38 -14.71
N VAL A 119 0.70 8.90 -13.53
CA VAL A 119 1.65 9.66 -12.70
C VAL A 119 2.94 9.97 -13.46
N LEU A 120 3.50 9.00 -14.18
CA LEU A 120 4.71 9.19 -14.97
C LEU A 120 4.51 10.20 -16.10
N ALA A 121 3.38 10.15 -16.80
CA ALA A 121 3.04 11.07 -17.87
C ALA A 121 2.83 12.50 -17.36
N LEU A 122 2.17 12.67 -16.21
CA LEU A 122 1.93 13.97 -15.59
C LEU A 122 3.20 14.55 -14.92
N ALA A 123 4.12 13.71 -14.47
CA ALA A 123 5.38 14.17 -13.88
C ALA A 123 6.38 14.72 -14.91
N LEU A 124 6.19 14.42 -16.20
CA LEU A 124 7.01 14.93 -17.29
C LEU A 124 6.56 16.35 -17.68
N PRO A 125 7.49 17.26 -18.01
CA PRO A 125 7.11 18.58 -18.50
C PRO A 125 6.27 18.45 -19.79
N PRO A 126 5.19 19.24 -19.95
CA PRO A 126 4.41 19.22 -21.17
C PRO A 126 5.30 19.48 -22.39
N PRO A 127 5.16 18.73 -23.49
CA PRO A 127 6.00 18.89 -24.69
C PRO A 127 5.97 20.31 -25.29
N LEU A 128 4.97 21.11 -24.92
CA LEU A 128 4.71 22.46 -25.43
C LEU A 128 5.18 23.57 -24.48
N LEU A 129 5.65 23.25 -23.28
CA LEU A 129 6.12 24.21 -22.27
C LEU A 129 7.61 23.96 -21.98
N GLU A 130 8.47 24.41 -22.89
CA GLU A 130 9.91 24.44 -22.65
C GLU A 130 10.22 25.35 -21.45
N GLY A 131 10.78 24.77 -20.37
CA GLY A 131 11.29 25.52 -19.21
C GLY A 131 10.59 25.26 -17.86
N GLU A 132 9.49 24.52 -17.82
CA GLU A 132 8.88 24.12 -16.53
C GLU A 132 9.63 22.94 -15.88
N ARG A 133 9.75 22.98 -14.55
CA ARG A 133 10.40 21.91 -13.78
C ARG A 133 9.49 20.68 -13.75
N PRO A 134 10.03 19.46 -13.95
CA PRO A 134 9.25 18.22 -13.81
C PRO A 134 8.59 18.15 -12.43
N GLY A 135 7.35 17.67 -12.37
CA GLY A 135 6.57 17.63 -11.13
C GLY A 135 5.07 17.55 -11.40
N LEU A 136 4.28 17.64 -10.34
CA LEU A 136 2.82 17.63 -10.39
C LEU A 136 2.27 18.96 -9.91
N SER A 137 1.53 19.62 -10.78
CA SER A 137 0.72 20.79 -10.50
C SER A 137 -0.57 20.45 -9.75
N ARG A 138 -1.25 21.47 -9.25
CA ARG A 138 -2.57 21.33 -8.62
C ARG A 138 -3.64 20.76 -9.54
N LEU A 139 -3.57 21.09 -10.84
CA LEU A 139 -4.52 20.58 -11.82
C LEU A 139 -4.32 19.08 -12.06
N GLU A 140 -3.06 18.64 -12.14
CA GLU A 140 -2.70 17.23 -12.28
C GLU A 140 -3.11 16.45 -11.02
N GLY A 141 -3.03 17.06 -9.84
CA GLY A 141 -3.61 16.52 -8.62
C GLY A 141 -5.11 16.23 -8.73
N LEU A 142 -5.89 17.13 -9.33
CA LEU A 142 -7.32 16.90 -9.59
C LEU A 142 -7.55 15.75 -10.57
N VAL A 143 -6.70 15.60 -11.58
CA VAL A 143 -6.76 14.48 -12.54
C VAL A 143 -6.54 13.15 -11.80
N LEU A 144 -5.57 13.08 -10.89
CA LEU A 144 -5.30 11.90 -10.07
C LEU A 144 -6.48 11.55 -9.15
N ILE A 145 -7.06 12.53 -8.46
CA ILE A 145 -8.25 12.33 -7.60
C ILE A 145 -9.46 11.89 -8.44
N ALA A 146 -9.67 12.46 -9.63
CA ALA A 146 -10.73 12.03 -10.53
C ALA A 146 -10.51 10.59 -11.00
N GLY A 147 -9.27 10.22 -11.31
CA GLY A 147 -8.86 8.85 -11.61
C GLY A 147 -9.16 7.89 -10.46
N PHE A 148 -8.89 8.29 -9.21
CA PHE A 148 -9.24 7.52 -8.02
C PHE A 148 -10.76 7.33 -7.88
N GLY A 149 -11.54 8.40 -8.06
CA GLY A 149 -13.00 8.33 -8.04
C GLY A 149 -13.57 7.39 -9.11
N LEU A 150 -12.99 7.41 -10.31
CA LEU A 150 -13.33 6.51 -11.40
C LEU A 150 -12.99 5.04 -11.06
N PHE A 151 -11.79 4.78 -10.52
CA PHE A 151 -11.38 3.46 -10.04
C PHE A 151 -12.35 2.93 -8.98
N LEU A 152 -12.65 3.73 -7.96
CA LEU A 152 -13.58 3.35 -6.89
C LEU A 152 -14.98 3.08 -7.43
N ALA A 153 -15.49 3.90 -8.35
CA ALA A 153 -16.78 3.68 -8.99
C ALA A 153 -16.82 2.37 -9.79
N MET A 154 -15.75 2.05 -10.54
CA MET A 154 -15.64 0.78 -11.27
C MET A 154 -15.58 -0.43 -10.34
N LEU A 155 -14.86 -0.31 -9.24
CA LEU A 155 -14.73 -1.36 -8.22
C LEU A 155 -16.07 -1.63 -7.53
N LEU A 156 -16.78 -0.59 -7.09
CA LEU A 156 -18.10 -0.70 -6.45
C LEU A 156 -19.18 -1.23 -7.41
N ARG A 157 -19.17 -0.79 -8.68
CA ARG A 157 -20.06 -1.35 -9.72
C ARG A 157 -19.78 -2.82 -9.98
N SER A 158 -18.54 -3.24 -9.88
CA SER A 158 -18.15 -4.64 -10.04
C SER A 158 -18.51 -5.49 -8.82
N ALA A 159 -18.56 -4.90 -7.63
CA ALA A 159 -18.98 -5.54 -6.39
C ALA A 159 -20.50 -5.81 -6.34
N GLY A 160 -21.32 -4.94 -6.97
CA GLY A 160 -22.77 -5.04 -6.96
C GLY A 160 -23.39 -6.00 -7.99
N LYS A 161 -22.59 -6.59 -8.89
CA LYS A 161 -23.09 -7.62 -9.81
C LYS A 161 -23.04 -8.97 -9.08
N PRO A 162 -24.17 -9.68 -8.87
CA PRO A 162 -24.12 -11.06 -8.44
C PRO A 162 -23.33 -11.80 -9.52
N ALA A 163 -22.11 -12.21 -9.20
CA ALA A 163 -21.34 -13.02 -10.12
C ALA A 163 -22.17 -14.29 -10.39
N ARG A 164 -22.24 -14.75 -11.64
CA ARG A 164 -22.70 -16.13 -11.91
C ARG A 164 -21.81 -17.15 -11.17
N VAL A 165 -20.55 -16.78 -10.92
CA VAL A 165 -19.56 -17.43 -10.02
C VAL A 165 -19.88 -17.23 -8.53
N GLY A 166 -20.73 -16.27 -8.19
CA GLY A 166 -21.17 -15.99 -6.83
C GLY A 166 -22.17 -17.01 -6.29
N ALA A 167 -22.85 -17.77 -7.16
CA ALA A 167 -23.67 -18.90 -6.74
C ALA A 167 -22.78 -20.06 -6.27
N GLU A 168 -21.75 -20.43 -7.04
CA GLU A 168 -20.74 -21.44 -6.66
C GLU A 168 -19.94 -20.99 -5.44
N PHE A 169 -19.43 -19.76 -5.41
CA PHE A 169 -18.71 -19.21 -4.25
C PHE A 169 -19.61 -19.10 -3.01
N ALA A 170 -20.88 -18.72 -3.16
CA ALA A 170 -21.82 -18.71 -2.03
C ALA A 170 -22.20 -20.12 -1.57
N GLU A 171 -22.15 -21.13 -2.45
CA GLU A 171 -22.41 -22.53 -2.10
C GLU A 171 -21.21 -23.15 -1.38
N GLU A 172 -19.99 -22.89 -1.86
CA GLU A 172 -18.72 -23.24 -1.23
C GLU A 172 -18.59 -22.56 0.15
N LEU A 173 -18.96 -21.27 0.25
CA LEU A 173 -19.06 -20.54 1.52
C LEU A 173 -20.17 -21.07 2.43
N ARG A 174 -21.31 -21.53 1.89
CA ARG A 174 -22.37 -22.16 2.70
C ARG A 174 -21.92 -23.51 3.25
N GLU A 175 -21.07 -24.25 2.56
CA GLU A 175 -20.44 -25.47 3.09
C GLU A 175 -19.49 -25.19 4.25
N VAL A 176 -18.65 -24.16 4.13
CA VAL A 176 -17.71 -23.76 5.18
C VAL A 176 -18.44 -23.11 6.38
N ALA A 177 -19.38 -22.21 6.12
CA ALA A 177 -20.18 -21.52 7.15
C ALA A 177 -21.14 -22.44 7.91
N ARG A 178 -21.37 -23.68 7.44
CA ARG A 178 -22.11 -24.70 8.21
C ARG A 178 -21.37 -25.13 9.49
N HIS A 179 -20.06 -24.83 9.62
CA HIS A 179 -19.22 -25.33 10.71
C HIS A 179 -18.56 -24.23 11.58
N GLU A 180 -18.69 -22.94 11.26
CA GLU A 180 -18.17 -21.83 12.07
C GLU A 180 -19.29 -20.92 12.61
N PRO A 181 -19.15 -20.38 13.85
CA PRO A 181 -20.14 -19.47 14.40
C PRO A 181 -20.20 -18.17 13.59
N VAL A 182 -21.37 -17.86 13.04
CA VAL A 182 -21.58 -16.66 12.21
C VAL A 182 -21.46 -15.39 13.07
N VAL A 183 -20.27 -14.78 13.06
CA VAL A 183 -19.96 -13.51 13.77
C VAL A 183 -21.01 -12.46 13.43
N SER A 184 -21.68 -11.85 14.41
CA SER A 184 -22.74 -10.84 14.16
C SER A 184 -22.21 -9.65 13.36
N TRP A 185 -23.06 -8.98 12.58
CA TRP A 185 -22.61 -7.81 11.79
C TRP A 185 -22.02 -6.72 12.70
N GLN A 186 -22.61 -6.54 13.89
CA GLN A 186 -22.13 -5.62 14.92
C GLN A 186 -20.73 -6.01 15.37
N LEU A 187 -20.51 -7.29 15.70
CA LEU A 187 -19.21 -7.78 16.12
C LEU A 187 -18.18 -7.62 14.99
N ALA A 188 -18.51 -8.02 13.77
CA ALA A 188 -17.64 -7.87 12.60
C ALA A 188 -17.26 -6.40 12.34
N SER A 189 -18.23 -5.49 12.42
CA SER A 189 -17.98 -4.04 12.29
C SER A 189 -17.14 -3.48 13.43
N THR A 190 -17.36 -3.93 14.68
CA THR A 190 -16.51 -3.52 15.81
C THR A 190 -15.09 -4.07 15.69
N MET A 191 -14.90 -5.28 15.17
CA MET A 191 -13.58 -5.86 14.91
C MET A 191 -12.83 -5.09 13.83
N VAL A 192 -13.51 -4.69 12.75
CA VAL A 192 -12.92 -3.80 11.74
C VAL A 192 -12.54 -2.47 12.36
N ALA A 193 -13.47 -1.79 13.05
CA ALA A 193 -13.21 -0.48 13.61
C ALA A 193 -12.08 -0.50 14.65
N GLY A 194 -12.10 -1.49 15.56
CA GLY A 194 -11.05 -1.71 16.55
C GLY A 194 -9.72 -2.09 15.91
N GLY A 195 -9.74 -2.94 14.88
CA GLY A 195 -8.56 -3.32 14.11
C GLY A 195 -7.90 -2.12 13.45
N LEU A 196 -8.68 -1.29 12.76
CA LEU A 196 -8.21 -0.04 12.14
C LEU A 196 -7.65 0.94 13.16
N ALA A 197 -8.31 1.11 14.31
CA ALA A 197 -7.82 1.97 15.37
C ALA A 197 -6.45 1.48 15.89
N LEU A 198 -6.33 0.19 16.20
CA LEU A 198 -5.09 -0.41 16.68
C LEU A 198 -3.96 -0.32 15.65
N LEU A 199 -4.27 -0.55 14.36
CA LEU A 199 -3.30 -0.39 13.27
C LEU A 199 -2.84 1.06 13.13
N GLY A 200 -3.75 2.02 13.19
CA GLY A 200 -3.42 3.45 13.12
C GLY A 200 -2.57 3.92 14.30
N PHE A 201 -2.93 3.52 15.53
CA PHE A 201 -2.14 3.84 16.73
C PHE A 201 -0.79 3.12 16.71
N GLY A 202 -0.76 1.83 16.37
CA GLY A 202 0.47 1.04 16.31
C GLY A 202 1.44 1.55 15.25
N GLY A 203 0.93 1.90 14.06
CA GLY A 203 1.70 2.53 13.00
C GLY A 203 2.31 3.87 13.44
N LYS A 204 1.52 4.73 14.10
CA LYS A 204 2.01 6.01 14.63
C LYS A 204 3.13 5.83 15.67
N LEU A 205 3.01 4.85 16.57
CA LEU A 205 4.07 4.57 17.56
C LEU A 205 5.36 4.08 16.87
N GLY A 206 5.24 3.21 15.87
CA GLY A 206 6.36 2.74 15.06
C GLY A 206 7.04 3.88 14.30
N GLU A 207 6.24 4.76 13.70
CA GLU A 207 6.70 5.94 12.97
C GLU A 207 7.45 6.94 13.86
N MET A 208 6.90 7.27 15.02
CA MET A 208 7.55 8.18 15.98
C MET A 208 8.93 7.67 16.43
N GLY A 209 9.08 6.35 16.57
CA GLY A 209 10.39 5.73 16.87
C GLY A 209 11.37 5.79 15.70
N ALA A 210 10.88 5.74 14.47
CA ALA A 210 11.69 5.64 13.25
C ALA A 210 12.15 7.01 12.71
N VAL A 211 11.25 7.99 12.63
CA VAL A 211 11.53 9.33 12.05
C VAL A 211 12.55 10.11 12.89
N GLY A 212 12.46 10.02 14.22
CA GLY A 212 13.40 10.70 15.12
C GLY A 212 14.85 10.20 14.97
N ALA A 213 15.05 8.93 14.62
CA ALA A 213 16.37 8.36 14.40
C ALA A 213 16.96 8.76 13.03
N ALA A 214 16.12 8.86 11.99
CA ALA A 214 16.56 9.16 10.63
C ALA A 214 17.07 10.59 10.45
N GLN A 215 16.46 11.57 11.13
CA GLN A 215 16.90 12.97 11.09
C GLN A 215 18.29 13.16 11.73
N ALA A 216 18.63 12.35 12.74
CA ALA A 216 19.93 12.39 13.40
C ALA A 216 21.09 11.86 12.52
N LEU A 217 20.76 11.10 11.47
CA LEU A 217 21.74 10.50 10.53
C LEU A 217 22.05 11.40 9.32
N GLY A 218 21.52 12.63 9.26
CA GLY A 218 21.81 13.59 8.19
C GLY A 218 21.19 13.22 6.82
N MET A 219 20.21 12.32 6.78
CA MET A 219 19.54 11.89 5.55
C MET A 219 18.64 13.01 4.99
N SER A 220 18.51 13.10 3.66
CA SER A 220 17.60 14.07 3.02
C SER A 220 16.13 13.70 3.25
N SER A 221 15.22 14.69 3.28
CA SER A 221 13.77 14.45 3.46
C SER A 221 13.21 13.41 2.48
N GLN A 222 13.63 13.44 1.22
CA GLN A 222 13.22 12.45 0.22
C GLN A 222 13.69 11.04 0.58
N LEU A 223 14.95 10.88 1.01
CA LEU A 223 15.50 9.59 1.37
C LEU A 223 14.86 9.06 2.67
N ILE A 224 14.64 9.93 3.66
CA ILE A 224 13.88 9.61 4.87
C ILE A 224 12.48 9.13 4.49
N GLY A 225 11.80 9.87 3.61
CA GLY A 225 10.49 9.49 3.06
C GLY A 225 10.49 8.14 2.37
N LEU A 226 11.43 7.93 1.44
CA LEU A 226 11.55 6.73 0.62
C LEU A 226 11.90 5.48 1.42
N THR A 227 12.58 5.62 2.55
CA THR A 227 13.15 4.50 3.31
C THR A 227 12.48 4.28 4.66
N VAL A 228 12.67 5.21 5.59
CA VAL A 228 12.28 5.04 6.98
C VAL A 228 10.79 5.31 7.15
N VAL A 229 10.30 6.40 6.58
CA VAL A 229 8.88 6.78 6.73
C VAL A 229 7.99 5.83 5.96
N SER A 230 8.30 5.55 4.69
CA SER A 230 7.55 4.55 3.91
C SER A 230 7.46 3.21 4.64
N LEU A 231 8.57 2.67 5.13
CA LEU A 231 8.55 1.39 5.84
C LEU A 231 7.71 1.45 7.11
N ALA A 232 7.79 2.54 7.87
CA ALA A 232 7.02 2.72 9.10
C ALA A 232 5.52 2.87 8.83
N THR A 233 5.15 3.68 7.84
CA THR A 233 3.75 3.94 7.52
C THR A 233 3.08 2.79 6.78
N THR A 234 3.87 1.93 6.12
CA THR A 234 3.43 0.69 5.45
C THR A 234 3.41 -0.52 6.40
N MET A 235 3.77 -0.35 7.68
CA MET A 235 3.66 -1.45 8.66
C MET A 235 2.23 -2.00 8.82
N PRO A 236 1.17 -1.19 8.89
CA PRO A 236 -0.21 -1.67 8.90
C PRO A 236 -0.50 -2.63 7.73
N GLU A 237 -0.08 -2.26 6.52
CA GLU A 237 -0.23 -3.07 5.30
C GLU A 237 0.56 -4.37 5.40
N LEU A 238 1.82 -4.31 5.87
CA LEU A 238 2.68 -5.47 6.03
C LEU A 238 2.04 -6.49 6.97
N PHE A 239 1.68 -6.08 8.19
CA PHE A 239 1.13 -6.99 9.18
C PHE A 239 -0.25 -7.51 8.77
N THR A 240 -1.12 -6.65 8.23
CA THR A 240 -2.44 -7.06 7.76
C THR A 240 -2.34 -8.08 6.62
N SER A 241 -1.43 -7.86 5.65
CA SER A 241 -1.23 -8.77 4.52
C SER A 241 -0.62 -10.10 4.94
N LEU A 242 0.39 -10.10 5.83
CA LEU A 242 0.99 -11.32 6.35
C LEU A 242 0.01 -12.14 7.19
N ILE A 243 -0.82 -11.49 8.01
CA ILE A 243 -1.86 -12.15 8.79
C ILE A 243 -2.95 -12.73 7.87
N ALA A 244 -3.38 -11.98 6.85
CA ALA A 244 -4.31 -12.49 5.83
C ALA A 244 -3.73 -13.72 5.12
N MET A 245 -2.46 -13.69 4.71
CA MET A 245 -1.76 -14.83 4.10
C MET A 245 -1.68 -16.04 5.04
N HIS A 246 -1.34 -15.82 6.30
CA HIS A 246 -1.30 -16.87 7.32
C HIS A 246 -2.67 -17.53 7.50
N ARG A 247 -3.75 -16.75 7.41
CA ARG A 247 -5.14 -17.21 7.47
C ARG A 247 -5.67 -17.79 6.15
N GLY A 248 -4.83 -17.91 5.12
CA GLY A 248 -5.22 -18.43 3.81
C GLY A 248 -6.08 -17.47 2.97
N GLN A 249 -6.18 -16.21 3.37
CA GLN A 249 -6.93 -15.15 2.70
C GLN A 249 -6.05 -14.40 1.69
N ALA A 250 -5.44 -15.14 0.76
CA ALA A 250 -4.49 -14.60 -0.22
C ALA A 250 -5.09 -13.49 -1.09
N ASP A 251 -6.36 -13.63 -1.45
CA ASP A 251 -7.10 -12.63 -2.21
C ASP A 251 -7.22 -11.29 -1.46
N MET A 252 -7.44 -11.34 -0.15
CA MET A 252 -7.50 -10.14 0.68
C MET A 252 -6.13 -9.49 0.79
N ALA A 253 -5.06 -10.27 0.97
CA ALA A 253 -3.69 -9.76 1.03
C ALA A 253 -3.30 -9.08 -0.29
N LEU A 254 -3.55 -9.72 -1.44
CA LEU A 254 -3.33 -9.11 -2.76
C LEU A 254 -4.16 -7.84 -2.96
N GLY A 255 -5.43 -7.89 -2.56
CA GLY A 255 -6.30 -6.72 -2.63
C GLY A 255 -5.78 -5.55 -1.81
N ASN A 256 -5.27 -5.81 -0.62
CA ASN A 256 -4.65 -4.81 0.23
C ASN A 256 -3.42 -4.19 -0.46
N ILE A 257 -2.48 -5.02 -0.91
CA ILE A 257 -1.22 -4.58 -1.55
C ILE A 257 -1.49 -3.73 -2.81
N ILE A 258 -2.32 -4.23 -3.72
CA ILE A 258 -2.62 -3.52 -4.98
C ILE A 258 -3.49 -2.30 -4.72
N GLY A 259 -4.46 -2.40 -3.81
CA GLY A 259 -5.32 -1.31 -3.39
C GLY A 259 -4.49 -0.15 -2.83
N SER A 260 -3.65 -0.40 -1.83
CA SER A 260 -2.80 0.61 -1.20
C SER A 260 -1.90 1.33 -2.20
N ASN A 261 -1.37 0.63 -3.22
CA ASN A 261 -0.61 1.29 -4.29
C ASN A 261 -1.47 2.25 -5.13
N ILE A 262 -2.68 1.84 -5.51
CA ILE A 262 -3.61 2.71 -6.26
C ILE A 262 -4.00 3.92 -5.41
N PHE A 263 -4.22 3.71 -4.12
CA PHE A 263 -4.48 4.77 -3.15
C PHE A 263 -3.33 5.77 -3.07
N ASN A 264 -2.10 5.27 -2.92
CA ASN A 264 -0.91 6.11 -2.79
C ASN A 264 -0.71 6.98 -4.05
N LEU A 265 -0.88 6.38 -5.23
CA LEU A 265 -0.65 7.06 -6.51
C LEU A 265 -1.76 8.00 -6.93
N LEU A 266 -3.03 7.67 -6.66
CA LEU A 266 -4.16 8.46 -7.15
C LEU A 266 -4.77 9.35 -6.06
N LEU A 267 -5.01 8.80 -4.87
CA LEU A 267 -5.67 9.55 -3.79
C LEU A 267 -4.67 10.41 -3.01
N ILE A 268 -3.61 9.81 -2.46
CA ILE A 268 -2.68 10.54 -1.58
C ILE A 268 -1.87 11.54 -2.39
N LEU A 269 -1.21 11.09 -3.46
CA LEU A 269 -0.43 11.98 -4.35
C LEU A 269 -1.31 13.05 -4.99
N GLY A 270 -2.52 12.69 -5.41
CA GLY A 270 -3.50 13.64 -5.93
C GLY A 270 -3.89 14.70 -4.89
N THR A 271 -4.17 14.29 -3.64
CA THR A 271 -4.51 15.20 -2.54
C THR A 271 -3.36 16.15 -2.23
N VAL A 272 -2.13 15.64 -2.11
CA VAL A 272 -0.94 16.46 -1.87
C VAL A 272 -0.73 17.45 -3.01
N ALA A 273 -0.82 17.00 -4.28
CA ALA A 273 -0.66 17.86 -5.45
C ALA A 273 -1.71 18.98 -5.52
N VAL A 274 -2.97 18.71 -5.13
CA VAL A 274 -4.02 19.74 -5.04
C VAL A 274 -3.67 20.79 -3.97
N MET A 275 -3.13 20.37 -2.83
CA MET A 275 -2.73 21.29 -1.76
C MET A 275 -1.54 22.16 -2.18
N THR A 276 -0.51 21.53 -2.76
CA THR A 276 0.74 22.18 -3.12
C THR A 276 1.38 21.51 -4.33
N THR A 277 2.03 22.29 -5.19
CA THR A 277 2.80 21.74 -6.32
C THR A 277 3.87 20.79 -5.80
N VAL A 278 3.95 19.59 -6.35
CA VAL A 278 4.93 18.56 -5.98
C VAL A 278 6.03 18.53 -7.03
N PRO A 279 7.13 19.27 -6.86
CA PRO A 279 8.26 19.17 -7.76
C PRO A 279 8.84 17.75 -7.71
N LEU A 280 9.26 17.25 -8.87
CA LEU A 280 9.97 15.98 -8.93
C LEU A 280 11.38 16.20 -8.34
N PRO A 281 11.73 15.52 -7.24
CA PRO A 281 13.04 15.69 -6.64
C PRO A 281 14.14 15.06 -7.52
N ALA A 282 15.41 15.31 -7.18
CA ALA A 282 16.53 14.67 -7.86
C ALA A 282 16.38 13.14 -7.80
N GLY A 283 16.56 12.46 -8.94
CA GLY A 283 16.31 11.02 -9.06
C GLY A 283 14.84 10.59 -8.98
N GLY A 284 13.88 11.52 -8.87
CA GLY A 284 12.45 11.17 -8.83
C GLY A 284 12.00 10.40 -10.07
N MET A 285 12.53 10.74 -11.25
CA MET A 285 12.24 10.01 -12.50
C MET A 285 12.74 8.56 -12.46
N SER A 286 13.94 8.31 -11.94
CA SER A 286 14.45 6.94 -11.82
C SER A 286 13.62 6.12 -10.83
N ILE A 287 13.14 6.74 -9.74
CA ILE A 287 12.22 6.09 -8.80
C ILE A 287 10.88 5.72 -9.49
N LEU A 288 10.30 6.62 -10.28
CA LEU A 288 9.08 6.34 -11.04
C LEU A 288 9.28 5.22 -12.07
N LEU A 289 10.44 5.16 -12.72
CA LEU A 289 10.79 4.07 -13.65
C LEU A 289 10.97 2.73 -12.92
N VAL A 290 11.56 2.74 -11.72
CA VAL A 290 11.65 1.53 -10.89
C VAL A 290 10.25 1.08 -10.45
N LEU A 291 9.39 2.00 -10.04
CA LEU A 291 7.99 1.71 -9.71
C LEU A 291 7.24 1.08 -10.90
N LEU A 292 7.43 1.62 -12.10
CA LEU A 292 6.91 1.04 -13.33
C LEU A 292 7.48 -0.36 -13.57
N GLY A 293 8.79 -0.56 -13.37
CA GLY A 293 9.45 -1.86 -13.47
C GLY A 293 8.85 -2.91 -12.54
N PHE A 294 8.65 -2.59 -11.26
CA PHE A 294 7.98 -3.47 -10.30
C PHE A 294 6.55 -3.79 -10.74
N THR A 295 5.80 -2.77 -11.18
CA THR A 295 4.41 -2.94 -11.63
C THR A 295 4.31 -3.86 -12.86
N LEU A 296 5.20 -3.67 -13.84
CA LEU A 296 5.28 -4.52 -15.04
C LEU A 296 5.71 -5.95 -14.69
N LEU A 297 6.62 -6.10 -13.73
CA LEU A 297 7.07 -7.41 -13.26
C LEU A 297 5.92 -8.22 -12.62
N LEU A 298 4.92 -7.58 -12.02
CA LEU A 298 3.78 -8.30 -11.44
C LEU A 298 2.95 -9.09 -12.47
N PHE A 299 2.92 -8.65 -13.75
CA PHE A 299 2.14 -9.33 -14.79
C PHE A 299 2.64 -10.76 -15.08
N PRO A 300 3.90 -10.99 -15.49
CA PRO A 300 4.39 -12.34 -15.73
C PRO A 300 4.36 -13.18 -14.45
N LEU A 301 4.76 -12.63 -13.30
CA LEU A 301 4.75 -13.36 -12.02
C LEU A 301 3.35 -13.84 -11.62
N SER A 302 2.31 -13.07 -11.96
CA SER A 302 0.92 -13.42 -11.63
C SER A 302 0.32 -14.48 -12.55
N VAL A 303 0.92 -14.72 -13.72
CA VAL A 303 0.47 -15.73 -14.70
C VAL A 303 1.32 -17.00 -14.63
N SER A 304 2.52 -16.91 -14.05
CA SER A 304 3.38 -18.04 -13.76
C SER A 304 2.69 -19.17 -12.98
N PHE A 305 3.15 -20.41 -13.20
CA PHE A 305 2.84 -21.60 -12.41
C PHE A 305 1.37 -21.74 -11.97
N ASP A 306 0.46 -21.80 -12.95
CA ASP A 306 -0.99 -21.88 -12.72
C ASP A 306 -1.53 -20.72 -11.88
N TRP A 307 -1.26 -19.49 -12.35
CA TRP A 307 -1.74 -18.25 -11.75
C TRP A 307 -1.31 -18.11 -10.29
N THR A 308 -0.07 -18.48 -9.96
CA THR A 308 0.43 -18.50 -8.59
C THR A 308 1.81 -17.86 -8.50
N ILE A 309 1.94 -16.84 -7.67
CA ILE A 309 3.23 -16.26 -7.33
C ILE A 309 3.93 -17.21 -6.35
N THR A 310 5.01 -17.81 -6.81
CA THR A 310 5.77 -18.84 -6.10
C THR A 310 6.78 -18.25 -5.11
N ARG A 311 7.35 -19.08 -4.24
CA ARG A 311 8.39 -18.66 -3.29
C ARG A 311 9.63 -18.07 -3.99
N PRO A 312 10.19 -18.67 -5.07
CA PRO A 312 11.31 -18.06 -5.78
C PRO A 312 10.98 -16.68 -6.37
N GLU A 313 9.76 -16.49 -6.87
CA GLU A 313 9.31 -15.20 -7.40
C GLU A 313 9.13 -14.16 -6.29
N GLY A 314 8.63 -14.60 -5.12
CA GLY A 314 8.63 -13.79 -3.90
C GLY A 314 10.03 -13.38 -3.44
N LEU A 315 10.99 -14.32 -3.49
CA LEU A 315 12.39 -14.04 -3.19
C LEU A 315 12.99 -13.05 -4.19
N LEU A 316 12.67 -13.18 -5.47
CA LEU A 316 13.12 -12.25 -6.52
C LEU A 316 12.62 -10.83 -6.21
N LEU A 317 11.33 -10.65 -5.94
CA LEU A 317 10.75 -9.35 -5.56
C LEU A 317 11.46 -8.74 -4.34
N LEU A 318 11.71 -9.57 -3.32
CA LEU A 318 12.38 -9.14 -2.10
C LEU A 318 13.84 -8.70 -2.38
N VAL A 319 14.59 -9.49 -3.15
CA VAL A 319 15.98 -9.17 -3.50
C VAL A 319 16.07 -7.90 -4.33
N LEU A 320 15.19 -7.75 -5.33
CA LEU A 320 15.15 -6.52 -6.15
C LEU A 320 14.84 -5.29 -5.31
N TYR A 321 13.91 -5.41 -4.36
CA TYR A 321 13.57 -4.34 -3.44
C TYR A 321 14.75 -3.98 -2.54
N LEU A 322 15.35 -4.96 -1.86
CA LEU A 322 16.49 -4.72 -0.98
C LEU A 322 17.69 -4.14 -1.73
N ALA A 323 17.96 -4.61 -2.95
CA ALA A 323 19.01 -4.07 -3.81
C ALA A 323 18.74 -2.59 -4.18
N PHE A 324 17.51 -2.26 -4.57
CA PHE A 324 17.11 -0.88 -4.84
C PHE A 324 17.26 0.02 -3.59
N MET A 325 16.79 -0.45 -2.43
CA MET A 325 16.88 0.30 -1.18
C MET A 325 18.33 0.54 -0.76
N ALA A 326 19.18 -0.49 -0.86
CA ALA A 326 20.62 -0.37 -0.56
C ALA A 326 21.30 0.64 -1.50
N TRP A 327 20.98 0.59 -2.80
CA TRP A 327 21.50 1.55 -3.77
C TRP A 327 21.08 2.99 -3.46
N GLN A 328 19.81 3.21 -3.10
CA GLN A 328 19.31 4.55 -2.75
C GLN A 328 19.95 5.11 -1.47
N VAL A 329 20.11 4.28 -0.43
CA VAL A 329 20.79 4.68 0.80
C VAL A 329 22.26 5.02 0.50
N TRP A 330 22.95 4.20 -0.28
CA TRP A 330 24.33 4.45 -0.66
C TRP A 330 24.49 5.78 -1.42
N MET A 331 23.69 6.02 -2.47
CA MET A 331 23.73 7.29 -3.20
C MET A 331 23.41 8.49 -2.29
N GLY A 332 22.43 8.34 -1.40
CA GLY A 332 22.02 9.39 -0.48
C GLY A 332 23.10 9.79 0.51
N LEU A 333 23.85 8.80 1.04
CA LEU A 333 24.98 9.04 1.92
C LEU A 333 26.19 9.61 1.17
N SER A 334 26.47 9.13 -0.04
CA SER A 334 27.58 9.62 -0.88
C SER A 334 27.37 11.06 -1.37
N ALA A 335 26.13 11.54 -1.47
CA ALA A 335 25.83 12.92 -1.84
C ALA A 335 25.96 13.92 -0.65
N ALA A 336 26.05 13.41 0.58
CA ALA A 336 26.12 14.22 1.80
C ALA A 336 27.55 14.41 2.37
N GLY A 337 28.53 13.66 1.86
CA GLY A 337 29.96 13.76 2.22
C GLY A 337 30.77 14.43 1.14
#